data_AF-A0A365KTP2-F1
#
_entry.id   AF-A0A365KTP2-F1
#
_cell.length_a   1.000
_cell.length_b   1.000
_cell.length_c   1.000
_cell.angle_alpha   90.00
_cell.angle_beta   90.00
_cell.angle_gamma   90.00
#
_symmetry.space_group_name_H-M   'P 1'
#
loop_
_entity.id
_entity.type
_entity.pdbx_description
1 polymer ?
#
loop_
_entity_poly.entity_id
_entity_poly.type
_entity_poly.pdbx_seq_one_letter_code
_entity_poly.pdbx_strand_id
1 'polypeptide(L)'
;MKFIKNQNGYALLIVLLMVVLFLGLSATFMAGSLSNAKQEKTVDTSNQAVASAEMGVKYFSTDFQKEMELIEEELWRVTQEKVNEIIACAHTTACDEESEILARTDLLNKEMRELYIDLVTNKVNELNSITNTEVSPFSGDPIKYTIVSASDEKLNAAGGPAIDDSDTASIRVNLGMTGTSKEVTKELNAIFKVKVPDSYLDSQELLIVKTIAKENLTYENVFSPVWPSTICTAELLASIAAGNHEGLNECTLGEDQTVSEFIALIKNANLNPADFRVYASDFEDNVCDSNCNTLDFEGIAVVVPPGPGVENNLNNMDSANLVIDGYFAIGNNINNLSGTISTQTIVLRELYTDNNIQNVDNTNLLVLGNATGDNARLYVKNNFSLLNNSKLCIDIDRISKSDLDELAKKITIQNSSYIIYYTSDPANKSFELMKKEGNNYVVDTVRTDLYVQPRDTYANFLSTCGVSLTDTIEELTDLPIPNTLDPDFELDVDYNP
;
A
#
# COMPACT_ATOMS: atom_id res chain seq x y z
N MET A 1 7.15 -57.20 103.44
CA MET A 1 7.96 -57.11 102.21
C MET A 1 7.22 -56.23 101.21
N LYS A 2 7.83 -55.12 100.78
CA LYS A 2 7.25 -54.24 99.74
C LYS A 2 7.40 -54.92 98.38
N PHE A 3 6.30 -55.25 97.72
CA PHE A 3 6.30 -55.69 96.32
C PHE A 3 6.66 -54.50 95.44
N ILE A 4 7.90 -54.46 94.95
CA ILE A 4 8.29 -53.58 93.86
C ILE A 4 7.64 -54.15 92.60
N LYS A 5 6.50 -53.57 92.18
CA LYS A 5 5.87 -53.91 90.90
C LYS A 5 6.81 -53.49 89.76
N ASN A 6 7.29 -54.49 89.01
CA ASN A 6 8.12 -54.31 87.82
C ASN A 6 7.29 -53.69 86.67
N GLN A 7 7.17 -52.36 86.66
CA GLN A 7 6.49 -51.57 85.61
C GLN A 7 7.43 -51.21 84.44
N ASN A 8 8.71 -51.62 84.50
CA ASN A 8 9.74 -51.18 83.56
C ASN A 8 9.59 -51.75 82.14
N GLY A 9 8.81 -52.82 81.95
CA GLY A 9 8.55 -53.40 80.63
C GLY A 9 7.48 -52.66 79.80
N TYR A 10 6.49 -52.04 80.46
CA TYR A 10 5.42 -51.29 79.77
C TYR A 10 5.92 -49.97 79.17
N ALA A 11 6.84 -49.29 79.85
CA ALA A 11 7.46 -48.08 79.33
C ALA A 11 8.26 -48.36 78.05
N LEU A 12 8.98 -49.49 78.01
CA LEU A 12 9.71 -49.92 76.81
C LEU A 12 8.76 -50.20 75.64
N LEU A 13 7.64 -50.90 75.88
CA LEU A 13 6.63 -51.17 74.86
C LEU A 13 5.97 -49.90 74.33
N ILE A 14 5.65 -48.95 75.20
CA ILE A 14 5.06 -47.67 74.80
C ILE A 14 6.05 -46.87 73.95
N VAL A 15 7.32 -46.79 74.36
CA VAL A 15 8.36 -46.10 73.57
C VAL A 15 8.56 -46.78 72.21
N LEU A 16 8.60 -48.10 72.17
CA LEU A 16 8.76 -48.85 70.93
C LEU A 16 7.55 -48.65 70.00
N LEU A 17 6.34 -48.69 70.54
CA LEU A 17 5.11 -48.38 69.80
C LEU A 17 5.14 -46.95 69.27
N MET A 18 5.58 -45.99 70.08
CA MET A 18 5.65 -44.58 69.70
C MET A 18 6.67 -44.35 68.57
N VAL A 19 7.83 -45.03 68.63
CA VAL A 19 8.85 -45.01 67.55
C VAL A 19 8.29 -45.59 66.26
N VAL A 20 7.60 -46.74 66.32
CA VAL A 20 6.98 -47.35 65.13
C VAL A 20 5.91 -46.43 64.54
N LEU A 21 5.10 -45.78 65.39
CA LEU A 21 4.05 -44.88 64.95
C LEU A 21 4.64 -43.61 64.28
N PHE A 22 5.69 -43.02 64.85
CA PHE A 22 6.39 -41.89 64.24
C PHE A 22 7.10 -42.26 62.92
N LEU A 23 7.73 -43.43 62.86
CA LEU A 23 8.33 -43.93 61.61
C LEU A 23 7.26 -44.19 60.55
N GLY A 24 6.13 -44.78 60.93
CA GLY A 24 4.98 -44.98 60.07
C GLY A 24 4.48 -43.66 59.48
N LEU A 25 4.18 -42.67 60.33
CA LEU A 25 3.74 -41.34 59.89
C LEU A 25 4.77 -40.64 59.01
N SER A 26 6.05 -40.68 59.38
CA SER A 26 7.14 -40.04 58.61
C SER A 26 7.30 -40.67 57.23
N ALA A 27 7.18 -42.00 57.12
CA ALA A 27 7.21 -42.71 55.85
C ALA A 27 6.02 -42.31 54.96
N THR A 28 4.81 -42.17 55.52
CA THR A 28 3.64 -41.71 54.77
C THR A 28 3.82 -40.28 54.25
N PHE A 29 4.37 -39.36 55.07
CA PHE A 29 4.65 -37.99 54.65
C PHE A 29 5.73 -37.93 53.55
N MET A 30 6.82 -38.69 53.68
CA MET A 30 7.86 -38.76 52.64
C MET A 30 7.31 -39.35 51.33
N ALA A 31 6.52 -40.43 51.41
CA ALA A 31 5.88 -41.03 50.24
C ALA A 31 4.91 -40.05 49.56
N GLY A 32 4.11 -39.30 50.35
CA GLY A 32 3.23 -38.26 49.84
C GLY A 32 3.99 -37.12 49.17
N SER A 33 5.06 -36.62 49.79
CA SER A 33 5.90 -35.54 49.24
C SER A 33 6.60 -35.95 47.94
N LEU A 34 7.15 -37.18 47.87
CA LEU A 34 7.75 -37.73 46.65
C LEU A 34 6.71 -37.93 45.53
N SER A 35 5.49 -38.34 45.88
CA SER A 35 4.40 -38.47 44.92
C SER A 35 4.01 -37.12 44.33
N ASN A 36 3.82 -36.09 45.18
CA ASN A 36 3.50 -34.74 44.73
C ASN A 36 4.61 -34.15 43.87
N ALA A 37 5.88 -34.29 44.28
CA ALA A 37 7.02 -33.80 43.50
C ALA A 37 7.14 -34.49 42.13
N LYS A 38 6.80 -35.79 42.03
CA LYS A 38 6.74 -36.49 40.74
C LYS A 38 5.59 -35.97 39.88
N GLN A 39 4.41 -35.77 40.46
CA GLN A 39 3.25 -35.24 39.73
C GLN A 39 3.53 -33.82 39.22
N GLU A 40 4.09 -32.94 40.05
CA GLU A 40 4.48 -31.58 39.68
C GLU A 40 5.49 -31.59 38.54
N LYS A 41 6.53 -32.43 38.61
CA LYS A 41 7.52 -32.55 37.53
C LYS A 41 6.90 -33.04 36.22
N THR A 42 5.97 -33.99 36.27
CA THR A 42 5.26 -34.47 35.07
C THR A 42 4.37 -33.38 34.47
N VAL A 43 3.66 -32.62 35.30
CA VAL A 43 2.83 -31.49 34.84
C VAL A 43 3.70 -30.38 34.25
N ASP A 44 4.78 -30.00 34.91
CA ASP A 44 5.70 -28.96 34.43
C ASP A 44 6.35 -29.35 33.10
N THR A 45 6.85 -30.59 32.97
CA THR A 45 7.42 -31.08 31.70
C THR A 45 6.40 -31.18 30.58
N SER A 46 5.16 -31.60 30.89
CA SER A 46 4.06 -31.60 29.93
C SER A 46 3.70 -30.17 29.49
N ASN A 47 3.62 -29.23 30.42
CA ASN A 47 3.32 -27.83 30.09
C ASN A 47 4.44 -27.19 29.25
N GLN A 48 5.71 -27.51 29.56
CA GLN A 48 6.85 -27.07 28.75
C GLN A 48 6.83 -27.67 27.34
N ALA A 49 6.39 -28.92 27.18
CA ALA A 49 6.23 -29.54 25.87
C ALA A 49 5.13 -28.82 25.03
N VAL A 50 3.99 -28.48 25.63
CA VAL A 50 2.95 -27.67 24.97
C VAL A 50 3.48 -26.28 24.61
N ALA A 51 4.10 -25.58 25.56
CA ALA A 51 4.68 -24.26 25.32
C ALA A 51 5.74 -24.28 24.21
N SER A 52 6.51 -25.37 24.11
CA SER A 52 7.45 -25.57 23.01
C SER A 52 6.75 -25.67 21.65
N ALA A 53 5.65 -26.43 21.59
CA ALA A 53 4.86 -26.55 20.37
C ALA A 53 4.23 -25.21 19.99
N GLU A 54 3.71 -24.44 20.95
CA GLU A 54 3.18 -23.07 20.73
C GLU A 54 4.24 -22.12 20.20
N MET A 55 5.48 -22.19 20.73
CA MET A 55 6.61 -21.42 20.21
C MET A 55 6.92 -21.77 18.76
N GLY A 56 6.89 -23.07 18.41
CA GLY A 56 7.06 -23.54 17.04
C GLY A 56 5.98 -23.02 16.11
N VAL A 57 4.70 -23.13 16.51
CA VAL A 57 3.56 -22.58 15.75
C VAL A 57 3.74 -21.09 15.51
N LYS A 58 4.06 -20.31 16.55
CA LYS A 58 4.24 -18.86 16.44
C LYS A 58 5.42 -18.48 15.56
N TYR A 59 6.52 -19.23 15.64
CA TYR A 59 7.69 -19.00 14.79
C TYR A 59 7.34 -19.19 13.32
N PHE A 60 6.79 -20.35 12.95
CA PHE A 60 6.45 -20.66 11.56
C PHE A 60 5.28 -19.83 11.04
N SER A 61 4.32 -19.42 11.88
CA SER A 61 3.24 -18.54 11.45
C SER A 61 3.74 -17.12 11.12
N THR A 62 4.67 -16.60 11.93
CA THR A 62 5.28 -15.28 11.68
C THR A 62 6.17 -15.32 10.43
N ASP A 63 6.95 -16.40 10.27
CA ASP A 63 7.77 -16.61 9.08
C ASP A 63 6.89 -16.74 7.83
N PHE A 64 5.81 -17.51 7.89
CA PHE A 64 4.86 -17.65 6.79
C PHE A 64 4.19 -16.31 6.42
N GLN A 65 3.77 -15.50 7.41
CA GLN A 65 3.20 -14.18 7.16
C GLN A 65 4.18 -13.27 6.41
N LYS A 66 5.45 -13.24 6.83
CA LYS A 66 6.49 -12.47 6.14
C LYS A 66 6.69 -12.96 4.70
N GLU A 67 6.63 -14.27 4.49
CA GLU A 67 6.78 -14.85 3.15
C GLU A 67 5.56 -14.53 2.26
N MET A 68 4.36 -14.38 2.84
CA MET A 68 3.20 -13.87 2.12
C MET A 68 3.41 -12.43 1.62
N GLU A 69 3.98 -11.55 2.44
CA GLU A 69 4.31 -10.17 2.03
C GLU A 69 5.28 -10.18 0.82
N LEU A 70 6.26 -11.09 0.80
CA LEU A 70 7.20 -11.24 -0.32
C LEU A 70 6.53 -11.80 -1.58
N ILE A 71 5.59 -12.75 -1.42
CA ILE A 71 4.79 -13.30 -2.53
C ILE A 71 3.95 -12.19 -3.17
N GLU A 72 3.33 -11.33 -2.36
CA GLU A 72 2.51 -10.21 -2.84
C GLU A 72 3.36 -9.15 -3.56
N GLU A 73 4.54 -8.81 -3.05
CA GLU A 73 5.48 -7.89 -3.73
C GLU A 73 5.91 -8.43 -5.11
N GLU A 74 6.25 -9.72 -5.18
CA GLU A 74 6.61 -10.37 -6.44
C GLU A 74 5.42 -10.44 -7.41
N LEU A 75 4.23 -10.77 -6.92
CA LEU A 75 3.03 -10.83 -7.75
C LEU A 75 2.65 -9.47 -8.29
N TRP A 76 2.75 -8.42 -7.48
CA TRP A 76 2.55 -7.05 -7.91
C TRP A 76 3.53 -6.69 -9.03
N ARG A 77 4.83 -7.01 -8.86
CA ARG A 77 5.86 -6.76 -9.87
C ARG A 77 5.54 -7.46 -11.19
N VAL A 78 5.19 -8.74 -11.16
CA VAL A 78 4.83 -9.52 -12.35
C VAL A 78 3.56 -8.99 -13.01
N THR A 79 2.55 -8.62 -12.22
CA THR A 79 1.32 -8.00 -12.72
C THR A 79 1.63 -6.70 -13.44
N GLN A 80 2.50 -5.86 -12.86
CA GLN A 80 2.94 -4.60 -13.44
C GLN A 80 3.67 -4.79 -14.78
N GLU A 81 4.57 -5.77 -14.87
CA GLU A 81 5.25 -6.11 -16.12
C GLU A 81 4.27 -6.51 -17.21
N LYS A 82 3.27 -7.34 -16.87
CA LYS A 82 2.22 -7.77 -17.79
C LYS A 82 1.31 -6.62 -18.22
N VAL A 83 0.94 -5.73 -17.30
CA VAL A 83 0.20 -4.50 -17.64
C VAL A 83 1.01 -3.65 -18.61
N ASN A 84 2.32 -3.46 -18.39
CA ASN A 84 3.18 -2.73 -19.31
C ASN A 84 3.26 -3.39 -20.70
N GLU A 85 3.23 -4.72 -20.79
CA GLU A 85 3.11 -5.44 -22.07
C GLU A 85 1.78 -5.13 -22.79
N ILE A 86 0.66 -5.07 -22.07
CA ILE A 86 -0.65 -4.73 -22.65
C ILE A 86 -0.66 -3.26 -23.10
N ILE A 87 -0.12 -2.34 -22.30
CA ILE A 87 0.04 -0.92 -22.66
C ILE A 87 0.85 -0.80 -23.96
N ALA A 88 2.01 -1.47 -24.03
CA ALA A 88 2.84 -1.46 -25.22
C ALA A 88 2.09 -2.02 -26.45
N CYS A 89 1.24 -3.04 -26.27
CA CYS A 89 0.41 -3.56 -27.36
C CYS A 89 -0.64 -2.55 -27.82
N ALA A 90 -1.31 -1.84 -26.90
CA ALA A 90 -2.35 -0.86 -27.20
C ALA A 90 -1.84 0.34 -28.03
N HIS A 91 -0.54 0.59 -28.02
CA HIS A 91 0.11 1.57 -28.91
C HIS A 91 0.40 1.05 -30.32
N THR A 92 0.14 -0.23 -30.59
CA THR A 92 0.30 -0.85 -31.90
C THR A 92 -1.05 -1.15 -32.53
N THR A 93 -1.08 -1.21 -33.86
CA THR A 93 -2.28 -1.62 -34.61
C THR A 93 -2.71 -3.07 -34.36
N ALA A 94 -1.95 -3.82 -33.54
CA ALA A 94 -2.22 -5.21 -33.20
C ALA A 94 -3.18 -5.37 -32.01
N CYS A 95 -3.42 -4.32 -31.20
CA CYS A 95 -4.34 -4.34 -30.05
C CYS A 95 -5.19 -3.04 -30.03
N ASP A 96 -5.81 -2.69 -31.15
CA ASP A 96 -6.56 -1.42 -31.29
C ASP A 96 -8.01 -1.49 -30.80
N GLU A 97 -8.56 -2.69 -30.56
CA GLU A 97 -9.95 -2.85 -30.13
C GLU A 97 -10.06 -2.98 -28.60
N GLU A 98 -10.95 -2.20 -27.99
CA GLU A 98 -11.25 -2.24 -26.54
C GLU A 98 -11.57 -3.66 -26.07
N SER A 99 -12.30 -4.43 -26.87
CA SER A 99 -12.65 -5.82 -26.56
C SER A 99 -11.44 -6.75 -26.43
N GLU A 100 -10.36 -6.49 -27.17
CA GLU A 100 -9.12 -7.28 -27.07
C GLU A 100 -8.34 -6.92 -25.79
N ILE A 101 -8.32 -5.63 -25.42
CA ILE A 101 -7.68 -5.16 -24.19
C ILE A 101 -8.40 -5.74 -22.96
N LEU A 102 -9.74 -5.75 -22.97
CA LEU A 102 -10.54 -6.39 -21.92
C LEU A 102 -10.24 -7.89 -21.83
N ALA A 103 -10.20 -8.61 -22.95
CA ALA A 103 -9.89 -10.04 -22.95
C ALA A 103 -8.47 -10.35 -22.42
N ARG A 104 -7.49 -9.49 -22.70
CA ARG A 104 -6.11 -9.61 -22.16
C ARG A 104 -6.05 -9.29 -20.68
N THR A 105 -6.79 -8.30 -20.23
CA THR A 105 -6.95 -7.91 -18.83
C THR A 105 -7.57 -9.06 -18.02
N ASP A 106 -8.64 -9.69 -18.53
CA ASP A 106 -9.28 -10.85 -17.90
C ASP A 106 -8.32 -12.06 -17.82
N LEU A 107 -7.57 -12.32 -18.89
CA LEU A 107 -6.58 -13.37 -18.91
C LEU A 107 -5.46 -13.12 -17.90
N LEU A 108 -4.94 -11.89 -17.84
CA LEU A 108 -3.93 -11.50 -16.85
C LEU A 108 -4.43 -11.75 -15.42
N ASN A 109 -5.66 -11.33 -15.12
CA ASN A 109 -6.23 -11.49 -13.79
C ASN A 109 -6.32 -12.98 -13.39
N LYS A 110 -6.70 -13.83 -14.34
CA LYS A 110 -6.71 -15.29 -14.17
C LYS A 110 -5.30 -15.85 -13.94
N GLU A 111 -4.33 -15.46 -14.76
CA GLU A 111 -2.93 -15.92 -14.64
C GLU A 111 -2.31 -15.52 -13.30
N MET A 112 -2.57 -14.29 -12.82
CA MET A 112 -2.08 -13.83 -11.51
C MET A 112 -2.72 -14.58 -10.36
N ARG A 113 -4.00 -14.97 -10.49
CA ARG A 113 -4.67 -15.82 -9.51
C ARG A 113 -4.05 -17.21 -9.42
N GLU A 114 -3.82 -17.84 -10.56
CA GLU A 114 -3.16 -19.15 -10.64
C GLU A 114 -1.74 -19.07 -10.04
N LEU A 115 -0.98 -18.03 -10.40
CA LEU A 115 0.36 -17.80 -9.87
C LEU A 115 0.38 -17.59 -8.34
N TYR A 116 -0.54 -16.80 -7.78
CA TYR A 116 -0.64 -16.60 -6.33
C TYR A 116 -0.87 -17.92 -5.60
N ILE A 117 -1.85 -18.70 -6.07
CA ILE A 117 -2.19 -19.99 -5.48
C ILE A 117 -0.98 -20.94 -5.55
N ASP A 118 -0.29 -20.99 -6.68
CA ASP A 118 0.92 -21.81 -6.86
C ASP A 118 2.05 -21.39 -5.91
N LEU A 119 2.30 -20.09 -5.73
CA LEU A 119 3.31 -19.57 -4.81
C LEU A 119 2.99 -19.95 -3.35
N VAL A 120 1.73 -19.83 -2.93
CA VAL A 120 1.29 -20.24 -1.58
C VAL A 120 1.45 -21.75 -1.40
N THR A 121 0.98 -22.57 -2.34
CA THR A 121 1.12 -24.03 -2.27
C THR A 121 2.59 -24.45 -2.26
N ASN A 122 3.46 -23.77 -3.04
CA ASN A 122 4.91 -24.01 -2.99
C ASN A 122 5.49 -23.72 -1.60
N LYS A 123 5.07 -22.63 -0.95
CA LYS A 123 5.52 -22.33 0.42
C LYS A 123 5.07 -23.38 1.43
N VAL A 124 3.85 -23.90 1.29
CA VAL A 124 3.37 -25.02 2.13
C VAL A 124 4.19 -26.28 1.88
N ASN A 125 4.57 -26.56 0.62
CA ASN A 125 5.46 -27.67 0.28
C ASN A 125 6.87 -27.51 0.87
N GLU A 126 7.41 -26.29 0.93
CA GLU A 126 8.67 -26.00 1.62
C GLU A 126 8.58 -26.33 3.12
N LEU A 127 7.51 -25.91 3.79
CA LEU A 127 7.25 -26.27 5.19
C LEU A 127 7.14 -27.80 5.37
N ASN A 128 6.51 -28.49 4.42
CA ASN A 128 6.40 -29.93 4.44
C ASN A 128 7.75 -30.64 4.23
N SER A 129 8.66 -30.02 3.45
CA SER A 129 9.99 -30.56 3.17
C SER A 129 10.92 -30.57 4.39
N ILE A 130 10.69 -29.68 5.35
CA ILE A 130 11.45 -29.58 6.61
C ILE A 130 10.79 -30.36 7.76
N THR A 131 9.76 -31.15 7.48
CA THR A 131 9.14 -32.04 8.47
C THR A 131 10.19 -32.93 9.13
N ASN A 132 10.00 -33.23 10.42
CA ASN A 132 10.92 -34.02 11.24
C ASN A 132 12.29 -33.37 11.49
N THR A 133 12.47 -32.09 11.14
CA THR A 133 13.67 -31.32 11.51
C THR A 133 13.48 -30.69 12.89
N GLU A 134 14.23 -31.17 13.89
CA GLU A 134 14.20 -30.61 15.25
C GLU A 134 14.85 -29.22 15.30
N VAL A 135 14.10 -28.25 15.82
CA VAL A 135 14.61 -26.91 16.13
C VAL A 135 14.75 -26.77 17.64
N SER A 136 15.93 -26.32 18.09
CA SER A 136 16.21 -26.03 19.50
C SER A 136 16.41 -24.52 19.67
N PRO A 137 15.45 -23.80 20.27
CA PRO A 137 15.50 -22.34 20.35
C PRO A 137 16.59 -21.83 21.31
N PHE A 138 17.01 -22.65 22.28
CA PHE A 138 17.98 -22.27 23.31
C PHE A 138 19.07 -23.34 23.47
N SER A 139 20.32 -22.92 23.48
CA SER A 139 21.45 -23.83 23.67
C SER A 139 21.44 -24.45 25.07
N GLY A 140 21.22 -25.76 25.16
CA GLY A 140 21.30 -26.52 26.42
C GLY A 140 19.97 -26.77 27.12
N ASP A 141 18.86 -26.21 26.62
CA ASP A 141 17.52 -26.51 27.14
C ASP A 141 16.95 -27.79 26.50
N PRO A 142 16.17 -28.58 27.25
CA PRO A 142 15.56 -29.81 26.74
C PRO A 142 14.32 -29.53 25.87
N ILE A 143 14.09 -28.27 25.50
CA ILE A 143 12.93 -27.76 24.77
C ILE A 143 13.26 -27.77 23.27
N LYS A 144 12.43 -28.46 22.50
CA LYS A 144 12.53 -28.56 21.04
C LYS A 144 11.16 -28.52 20.40
N TYR A 145 11.07 -28.08 19.16
CA TYR A 145 9.85 -28.20 18.36
C TYR A 145 10.15 -28.67 16.94
N THR A 146 9.18 -29.33 16.31
CA THR A 146 9.34 -29.97 15.00
C THR A 146 8.03 -29.97 14.22
N ILE A 147 8.06 -29.58 12.94
CA ILE A 147 6.92 -29.74 12.04
C ILE A 147 6.70 -31.23 11.76
N VAL A 148 5.49 -31.72 12.00
CA VAL A 148 5.08 -33.10 11.72
C VAL A 148 4.43 -33.22 10.36
N SER A 149 3.63 -32.23 9.97
CA SER A 149 2.94 -32.17 8.69
C SER A 149 2.65 -30.74 8.30
N ALA A 150 2.71 -30.45 7.00
CA ALA A 150 2.14 -29.23 6.43
C ALA A 150 1.34 -29.61 5.18
N SER A 151 0.13 -29.08 5.05
CA SER A 151 -0.73 -29.35 3.89
C SER A 151 -1.70 -28.20 3.65
N ASP A 152 -2.01 -27.92 2.40
CA ASP A 152 -3.01 -26.93 1.99
C ASP A 152 -4.31 -27.57 1.51
N GLU A 153 -5.42 -26.87 1.72
CA GLU A 153 -6.74 -27.17 1.20
C GLU A 153 -7.32 -25.90 0.57
N LYS A 154 -7.58 -25.93 -0.74
CA LYS A 154 -8.22 -24.82 -1.46
C LYS A 154 -9.71 -24.78 -1.12
N LEU A 155 -10.21 -23.63 -0.68
CA LEU A 155 -11.58 -23.43 -0.25
C LEU A 155 -12.30 -22.40 -1.11
N ASN A 156 -13.57 -22.66 -1.44
CA ASN A 156 -14.44 -21.71 -2.11
C ASN A 156 -15.06 -20.69 -1.14
N ALA A 157 -15.82 -19.74 -1.66
CA ALA A 157 -16.45 -18.67 -0.86
C ALA A 157 -17.41 -19.20 0.21
N ALA A 158 -17.97 -20.41 0.04
CA ALA A 158 -18.83 -21.06 1.03
C ALA A 158 -18.04 -21.84 2.10
N GLY A 159 -16.71 -21.86 2.02
CA GLY A 159 -15.82 -22.59 2.94
C GLY A 159 -15.74 -24.10 2.69
N GLY A 160 -16.26 -24.59 1.55
CA GLY A 160 -16.10 -25.97 1.09
C GLY A 160 -14.91 -26.12 0.14
N PRO A 161 -14.54 -27.35 -0.27
CA PRO A 161 -13.45 -27.56 -1.22
C PRO A 161 -13.70 -26.85 -2.55
N ALA A 162 -12.70 -26.11 -3.03
CA ALA A 162 -12.75 -25.47 -4.34
C ALA A 162 -12.65 -26.52 -5.46
N ILE A 163 -13.37 -26.31 -6.55
CA ILE A 163 -13.35 -27.20 -7.73
C ILE A 163 -12.10 -26.94 -8.57
N ASP A 164 -11.69 -25.68 -8.66
CA ASP A 164 -10.51 -25.20 -9.38
C ASP A 164 -9.99 -23.88 -8.77
N ASP A 165 -8.92 -23.34 -9.35
CA ASP A 165 -8.29 -22.10 -8.91
C ASP A 165 -9.19 -20.88 -9.10
N SER A 166 -10.11 -20.90 -10.07
CA SER A 166 -11.05 -19.80 -10.29
C SER A 166 -12.10 -19.70 -9.16
N ASP A 167 -12.52 -20.82 -8.59
CA ASP A 167 -13.45 -20.88 -7.45
C ASP A 167 -12.75 -20.74 -6.07
N THR A 168 -11.42 -20.70 -6.03
CA THR A 168 -10.66 -20.67 -4.77
C THR A 168 -10.68 -19.28 -4.12
N ALA A 169 -11.48 -19.09 -3.07
CA ALA A 169 -11.56 -17.85 -2.31
C ALA A 169 -10.55 -17.77 -1.15
N SER A 170 -10.10 -18.92 -0.63
CA SER A 170 -9.07 -18.97 0.42
C SER A 170 -8.32 -20.30 0.39
N ILE A 171 -7.11 -20.30 0.96
CA ILE A 171 -6.29 -21.49 1.14
C ILE A 171 -6.18 -21.74 2.64
N ARG A 172 -6.66 -22.90 3.09
CA ARG A 172 -6.49 -23.38 4.47
C ARG A 172 -5.19 -24.17 4.55
N VAL A 173 -4.24 -23.71 5.34
CA VAL A 173 -2.98 -24.40 5.59
C VAL A 173 -3.06 -25.06 6.96
N ASN A 174 -2.94 -26.38 6.99
CA ASN A 174 -2.90 -27.18 8.21
C ASN A 174 -1.44 -27.49 8.55
N LEU A 175 -0.99 -27.03 9.71
CA LEU A 175 0.37 -27.23 10.22
C LEU A 175 0.32 -28.06 11.51
N GLY A 176 0.80 -29.30 11.42
CA GLY A 176 1.02 -30.17 12.57
C GLY A 176 2.38 -29.88 13.20
N MET A 177 2.40 -29.62 14.50
CA MET A 177 3.59 -29.26 15.28
C MET A 177 3.74 -30.19 16.48
N THR A 178 4.98 -30.58 16.78
CA THR A 178 5.32 -31.22 18.05
C THR A 178 6.24 -30.33 18.87
N GLY A 179 6.03 -30.34 20.17
CA GLY A 179 6.91 -29.75 21.16
C GLY A 179 7.38 -30.83 22.12
N THR A 180 8.69 -30.90 22.33
CA THR A 180 9.31 -31.88 23.22
C THR A 180 9.98 -31.14 24.38
N SER A 181 9.71 -31.59 25.61
CA SER A 181 10.50 -31.26 26.80
C SER A 181 10.94 -32.54 27.49
N LYS A 182 12.25 -32.78 27.51
CA LYS A 182 12.87 -34.02 28.02
C LYS A 182 12.35 -35.25 27.26
N GLU A 183 11.54 -36.11 27.90
CA GLU A 183 10.98 -37.33 27.30
C GLU A 183 9.49 -37.17 26.93
N VAL A 184 8.89 -36.01 27.21
CA VAL A 184 7.47 -35.73 26.92
C VAL A 184 7.36 -34.97 25.62
N THR A 185 6.57 -35.49 24.69
CA THR A 185 6.23 -34.82 23.43
C THR A 185 4.72 -34.54 23.40
N LYS A 186 4.35 -33.35 22.94
CA LYS A 186 2.97 -32.91 22.75
C LYS A 186 2.78 -32.41 21.33
N GLU A 187 1.62 -32.70 20.78
CA GLU A 187 1.22 -32.30 19.43
C GLU A 187 0.25 -31.13 19.49
N LEU A 188 0.36 -30.20 18.55
CA LEU A 188 -0.56 -29.10 18.30
C LEU A 188 -0.83 -29.02 16.81
N ASN A 189 -2.07 -28.67 16.44
CA ASN A 189 -2.41 -28.38 15.06
C ASN A 189 -2.72 -26.90 14.95
N ALA A 190 -1.99 -26.19 14.11
CA ALA A 190 -2.28 -24.82 13.73
C ALA A 190 -2.96 -24.80 12.36
N ILE A 191 -3.95 -23.93 12.21
CA ILE A 191 -4.65 -23.72 10.95
C ILE A 191 -4.45 -22.25 10.57
N PHE A 192 -3.88 -22.03 9.39
CA PHE A 192 -3.81 -20.72 8.76
C PHE A 192 -4.86 -20.64 7.68
N LYS A 193 -5.47 -19.47 7.51
CA LYS A 193 -6.32 -19.19 6.36
C LYS A 193 -5.77 -17.97 5.64
N VAL A 194 -5.41 -18.18 4.39
CA VAL A 194 -4.90 -17.15 3.47
C VAL A 194 -6.03 -16.81 2.50
N LYS A 195 -6.43 -15.54 2.43
CA LYS A 195 -7.44 -15.11 1.46
C LYS A 195 -6.83 -15.00 0.07
N VAL A 196 -7.54 -15.49 -0.95
CA VAL A 196 -7.15 -15.26 -2.34
C VAL A 196 -7.88 -14.01 -2.85
N PRO A 197 -7.17 -12.99 -3.35
CA PRO A 197 -7.79 -11.80 -3.93
C PRO A 197 -8.75 -12.14 -5.07
N ASP A 198 -9.88 -11.42 -5.13
CA ASP A 198 -10.88 -11.55 -6.20
C ASP A 198 -10.34 -10.97 -7.53
N SER A 199 -9.50 -9.94 -7.44
CA SER A 199 -8.85 -9.29 -8.58
C SER A 199 -7.48 -8.75 -8.18
N TYR A 200 -6.53 -8.85 -9.11
CA TYR A 200 -5.18 -8.27 -9.06
C TYR A 200 -5.09 -6.95 -9.82
N LEU A 201 -6.20 -6.55 -10.44
CA LEU A 201 -6.35 -5.29 -11.14
C LEU A 201 -7.47 -4.47 -10.51
N ASP A 202 -7.26 -3.16 -10.38
CA ASP A 202 -8.24 -2.23 -9.85
C ASP A 202 -9.19 -1.79 -10.98
N SER A 203 -10.46 -2.16 -10.85
CA SER A 203 -11.50 -1.79 -11.82
C SER A 203 -11.99 -0.35 -11.68
N GLN A 204 -11.69 0.32 -10.56
CA GLN A 204 -12.09 1.70 -10.30
C GLN A 204 -11.01 2.67 -10.81
N GLU A 205 -9.75 2.25 -10.78
CA GLU A 205 -8.62 3.05 -11.21
C GLU A 205 -8.11 2.63 -12.59
N LEU A 206 -8.28 3.54 -13.54
CA LEU A 206 -8.00 3.29 -14.95
C LEU A 206 -6.85 4.17 -15.45
N LEU A 207 -5.92 3.54 -16.16
CA LEU A 207 -4.90 4.22 -16.93
C LEU A 207 -5.38 4.44 -18.36
N ILE A 208 -5.50 5.70 -18.77
CA ILE A 208 -5.76 6.06 -20.16
C ILE A 208 -4.50 5.74 -20.97
N VAL A 209 -4.56 4.73 -21.83
CA VAL A 209 -3.45 4.28 -22.68
C VAL A 209 -3.49 4.88 -24.08
N LYS A 210 -4.68 5.27 -24.56
CA LYS A 210 -4.87 5.89 -25.87
C LYS A 210 -5.97 6.93 -25.83
N THR A 211 -5.77 8.03 -26.54
CA THR A 211 -6.77 9.09 -26.68
C THR A 211 -6.94 9.42 -28.16
N ILE A 212 -8.19 9.43 -28.63
CA ILE A 212 -8.57 10.00 -29.91
C ILE A 212 -9.22 11.35 -29.59
N ALA A 213 -8.55 12.44 -29.97
CA ALA A 213 -9.00 13.79 -29.64
C ALA A 213 -9.70 14.44 -30.86
N LYS A 214 -10.84 15.11 -30.62
CA LYS A 214 -11.49 16.01 -31.60
C LYS A 214 -10.61 17.21 -31.90
N GLU A 215 -9.92 17.71 -30.89
CA GLU A 215 -8.91 18.77 -30.98
C GLU A 215 -7.71 18.40 -30.11
N ASN A 216 -6.49 18.65 -30.59
CA ASN A 216 -5.28 18.29 -29.85
C ASN A 216 -5.19 19.10 -28.55
N LEU A 217 -5.20 18.43 -27.39
CA LEU A 217 -4.81 19.02 -26.11
C LEU A 217 -3.39 19.58 -26.22
N THR A 218 -3.25 20.89 -25.99
CA THR A 218 -1.98 21.61 -26.05
C THR A 218 -1.60 22.20 -24.70
N TYR A 219 -0.36 22.66 -24.61
CA TYR A 219 0.16 23.37 -23.44
C TYR A 219 -0.69 24.60 -23.06
N GLU A 220 -1.16 25.35 -24.05
CA GLU A 220 -1.98 26.57 -23.84
C GLU A 220 -3.40 26.24 -23.40
N ASN A 221 -3.86 25.00 -23.61
CA ASN A 221 -5.14 24.54 -23.08
C ASN A 221 -5.08 24.32 -21.56
N VAL A 222 -3.89 24.04 -21.02
CA VAL A 222 -3.66 23.88 -19.58
C VAL A 222 -3.47 25.23 -18.91
N PHE A 223 -2.61 26.07 -19.48
CA PHE A 223 -2.26 27.37 -18.93
C PHE A 223 -2.88 28.51 -19.75
N SER A 224 -4.20 28.66 -19.65
CA SER A 224 -4.90 29.73 -20.37
C SER A 224 -4.45 31.11 -19.86
N PRO A 225 -3.97 32.00 -20.75
CA PRO A 225 -3.63 33.37 -20.36
C PRO A 225 -4.87 34.25 -20.18
N VAL A 226 -6.07 33.75 -20.49
CA VAL A 226 -7.33 34.49 -20.42
C VAL A 226 -8.13 34.01 -19.23
N TRP A 227 -8.35 34.91 -18.27
CA TRP A 227 -9.19 34.68 -17.11
C TRP A 227 -10.64 35.08 -17.37
N PRO A 228 -11.62 34.41 -16.75
CA PRO A 228 -13.02 34.77 -16.88
C PRO A 228 -13.30 36.13 -16.24
N SER A 229 -14.06 36.98 -16.94
CA SER A 229 -14.52 38.27 -16.38
C SER A 229 -15.63 38.11 -15.34
N THR A 230 -16.23 36.92 -15.25
CA THR A 230 -17.32 36.60 -14.32
C THR A 230 -16.76 36.42 -12.90
N ILE A 231 -17.37 37.08 -11.91
CA ILE A 231 -16.95 37.00 -10.50
C ILE A 231 -17.70 35.87 -9.79
N CYS A 232 -17.01 35.13 -8.90
CA CYS A 232 -17.59 34.05 -8.09
C CYS A 232 -18.56 34.60 -7.03
N THR A 233 -19.84 34.72 -7.38
CA THR A 233 -20.88 35.28 -6.50
C THR A 233 -22.08 34.34 -6.35
N ALA A 234 -22.91 34.58 -5.34
CA ALA A 234 -24.18 33.88 -5.17
C ALA A 234 -25.15 34.12 -6.37
N GLU A 235 -25.02 35.24 -7.07
CA GLU A 235 -25.83 35.55 -8.27
C GLU A 235 -25.46 34.64 -9.45
N LEU A 236 -24.16 34.34 -9.63
CA LEU A 236 -23.70 33.35 -10.60
C LEU A 236 -24.31 31.98 -10.31
N LEU A 237 -24.22 31.52 -9.06
CA LEU A 237 -24.77 30.22 -8.64
C LEU A 237 -26.29 30.15 -8.86
N ALA A 238 -27.02 31.24 -8.58
CA ALA A 238 -28.45 31.31 -8.84
C ALA A 238 -28.77 31.23 -10.36
N SER A 239 -27.94 31.84 -11.21
CA SER A 239 -28.07 31.75 -12.68
C SER A 239 -27.85 30.32 -13.18
N ILE A 240 -26.81 29.65 -12.68
CA ILE A 240 -26.49 28.25 -13.01
C ILE A 240 -27.62 27.32 -12.55
N ALA A 241 -28.07 27.45 -11.30
CA ALA A 241 -29.17 26.65 -10.75
C ALA A 241 -30.50 26.85 -11.51
N ALA A 242 -30.71 28.03 -12.10
CA ALA A 242 -31.86 28.33 -12.95
C ALA A 242 -31.72 27.83 -14.40
N GLY A 243 -30.59 27.23 -14.77
CA GLY A 243 -30.31 26.73 -16.12
C GLY A 243 -30.05 27.83 -17.15
N ASN A 244 -29.67 29.03 -16.70
CA ASN A 244 -29.44 30.20 -17.57
C ASN A 244 -27.95 30.42 -17.90
N HIS A 245 -27.08 29.49 -17.53
CA HIS A 245 -25.64 29.55 -17.80
C HIS A 245 -25.27 28.60 -18.94
N GLU A 246 -24.55 29.10 -19.94
CA GLU A 246 -24.05 28.32 -21.07
C GLU A 246 -22.52 28.19 -20.97
N GLY A 247 -21.99 26.96 -21.10
CA GLY A 247 -20.55 26.68 -21.04
C GLY A 247 -20.05 26.17 -19.69
N LEU A 248 -18.72 26.16 -19.51
CA LEU A 248 -18.06 25.76 -18.26
C LEU A 248 -18.41 26.75 -17.12
N ASN A 249 -18.56 26.24 -15.89
CA ASN A 249 -18.82 27.08 -14.73
C ASN A 249 -17.51 27.69 -14.21
N GLU A 250 -17.00 28.69 -14.93
CA GLU A 250 -15.76 29.38 -14.59
C GLU A 250 -16.00 30.77 -14.00
N CYS A 251 -15.25 31.13 -12.97
CA CYS A 251 -15.29 32.47 -12.38
C CYS A 251 -13.97 32.86 -11.72
N THR A 252 -13.78 34.16 -11.51
CA THR A 252 -12.65 34.73 -10.77
C THR A 252 -13.09 35.13 -9.37
N LEU A 253 -12.31 34.76 -8.34
CA LEU A 253 -12.56 35.21 -6.97
C LEU A 253 -12.32 36.71 -6.83
N GLY A 254 -13.13 37.36 -6.01
CA GLY A 254 -12.85 38.72 -5.56
C GLY A 254 -11.62 38.77 -4.64
N GLU A 255 -11.03 39.96 -4.49
CA GLU A 255 -9.77 40.17 -3.75
C GLU A 255 -9.79 39.60 -2.32
N ASP A 256 -10.94 39.68 -1.62
CA ASP A 256 -11.10 39.20 -0.24
C ASP A 256 -11.86 37.86 -0.13
N GLN A 257 -12.10 37.16 -1.25
CA GLN A 257 -12.82 35.88 -1.23
C GLN A 257 -11.86 34.69 -1.18
N THR A 258 -12.22 33.66 -0.41
CA THR A 258 -11.47 32.39 -0.40
C THR A 258 -12.19 31.29 -1.16
N VAL A 259 -11.44 30.29 -1.62
CA VAL A 259 -11.98 29.08 -2.26
C VAL A 259 -12.93 28.35 -1.30
N SER A 260 -12.56 28.24 -0.02
CA SER A 260 -13.37 27.60 1.02
C SER A 260 -14.75 28.26 1.20
N GLU A 261 -14.79 29.60 1.22
CA GLU A 261 -16.04 30.35 1.27
C GLU A 261 -16.91 30.10 0.04
N PHE A 262 -16.30 30.03 -1.14
CA PHE A 262 -17.03 29.77 -2.37
C PHE A 262 -17.55 28.32 -2.47
N ILE A 263 -16.79 27.32 -2.02
CA ILE A 263 -17.26 25.93 -1.90
C ILE A 263 -18.51 25.87 -1.01
N ALA A 264 -18.51 26.59 0.13
CA ALA A 264 -19.67 26.66 1.01
C ALA A 264 -20.89 27.29 0.31
N LEU A 265 -20.68 28.31 -0.52
CA LEU A 265 -21.76 28.91 -1.33
C LEU A 265 -22.33 27.92 -2.37
N ILE A 266 -21.48 27.19 -3.08
CA ILE A 266 -21.88 26.15 -4.06
C ILE A 266 -22.77 25.11 -3.38
N LYS A 267 -22.33 24.58 -2.23
CA LYS A 267 -23.09 23.59 -1.45
C LYS A 267 -24.43 24.11 -0.95
N ASN A 268 -24.46 25.35 -0.47
CA ASN A 268 -25.70 26.00 -0.04
C ASN A 268 -26.69 26.19 -1.20
N ALA A 269 -26.20 26.30 -2.43
CA ALA A 269 -26.99 26.30 -3.65
C ALA A 269 -27.38 24.88 -4.15
N ASN A 270 -26.98 23.83 -3.44
CA ASN A 270 -27.18 22.41 -3.82
C ASN A 270 -26.59 22.07 -5.20
N LEU A 271 -25.42 22.63 -5.49
CA LEU A 271 -24.60 22.35 -6.66
C LEU A 271 -23.35 21.54 -6.25
N ASN A 272 -22.68 20.91 -7.21
CA ASN A 272 -21.48 20.11 -6.98
C ASN A 272 -20.21 20.95 -7.20
N PRO A 273 -19.30 21.09 -6.21
CA PRO A 273 -18.05 21.84 -6.38
C PRO A 273 -17.17 21.36 -7.53
N ALA A 274 -17.17 20.06 -7.85
CA ALA A 274 -16.40 19.51 -8.96
C ALA A 274 -16.81 20.04 -10.34
N ASP A 275 -17.99 20.66 -10.46
CA ASP A 275 -18.48 21.25 -11.72
C ASP A 275 -17.93 22.66 -11.98
N PHE A 276 -17.07 23.20 -11.09
CA PHE A 276 -16.59 24.58 -11.13
C PHE A 276 -15.08 24.68 -11.32
N ARG A 277 -14.66 25.72 -12.06
CA ARG A 277 -13.27 26.17 -12.13
C ARG A 277 -13.15 27.61 -11.64
N VAL A 278 -12.25 27.84 -10.70
CA VAL A 278 -12.11 29.10 -10.00
C VAL A 278 -10.72 29.66 -10.20
N TYR A 279 -10.64 30.93 -10.58
CA TYR A 279 -9.40 31.66 -10.76
C TYR A 279 -9.16 32.50 -9.50
N ALA A 280 -8.08 32.18 -8.77
CA ALA A 280 -7.65 32.86 -7.56
C ALA A 280 -6.46 33.76 -7.88
N SER A 281 -6.43 34.99 -7.36
CA SER A 281 -5.34 35.94 -7.58
C SER A 281 -4.04 35.54 -6.89
N ASP A 282 -4.13 34.87 -5.75
CA ASP A 282 -2.99 34.48 -4.92
C ASP A 282 -3.25 33.11 -4.26
N PHE A 283 -2.22 32.26 -4.21
CA PHE A 283 -2.37 30.93 -3.60
C PHE A 283 -2.53 31.03 -2.08
N GLU A 284 -1.72 31.84 -1.42
CA GLU A 284 -1.70 31.92 0.04
C GLU A 284 -2.92 32.65 0.59
N ASP A 285 -3.37 33.73 -0.06
CA ASP A 285 -4.50 34.52 0.43
C ASP A 285 -5.86 33.96 0.04
N ASN A 286 -6.01 33.41 -1.18
CA ASN A 286 -7.32 32.96 -1.68
C ASN A 286 -7.54 31.45 -1.53
N VAL A 287 -6.48 30.64 -1.54
CA VAL A 287 -6.58 29.18 -1.54
C VAL A 287 -6.20 28.59 -0.19
N CYS A 288 -5.14 29.11 0.42
CA CYS A 288 -4.81 28.74 1.78
C CYS A 288 -5.62 29.53 2.80
N ASP A 289 -5.93 28.87 3.91
CA ASP A 289 -6.15 29.56 5.17
C ASP A 289 -4.77 29.95 5.78
N SER A 290 -4.71 30.17 7.09
CA SER A 290 -3.51 30.66 7.80
C SER A 290 -2.21 29.82 7.76
N ASN A 291 -2.19 28.59 7.24
CA ASN A 291 -0.97 27.74 7.26
C ASN A 291 -0.79 26.74 6.11
N CYS A 292 -1.65 26.76 5.08
CA CYS A 292 -1.67 25.81 3.95
C CYS A 292 -1.57 24.32 4.35
N ASN A 293 -1.98 23.97 5.58
CA ASN A 293 -1.82 22.63 6.11
C ASN A 293 -3.22 22.04 6.32
N THR A 294 -3.57 21.00 5.57
CA THR A 294 -4.94 20.45 5.44
C THR A 294 -5.82 21.30 4.53
N LEU A 295 -5.62 21.14 3.21
CA LEU A 295 -6.46 21.78 2.20
C LEU A 295 -7.38 20.71 1.60
N ASP A 296 -8.68 20.97 1.56
CA ASP A 296 -9.65 20.11 0.86
C ASP A 296 -10.44 20.99 -0.11
N PHE A 297 -10.32 20.69 -1.39
CA PHE A 297 -10.99 21.43 -2.46
C PHE A 297 -12.33 20.81 -2.84
N GLU A 298 -12.65 19.63 -2.30
CA GLU A 298 -13.89 18.91 -2.60
C GLU A 298 -14.13 18.73 -4.11
N GLY A 299 -13.04 18.57 -4.87
CA GLY A 299 -13.03 18.41 -6.32
C GLY A 299 -13.06 19.70 -7.12
N ILE A 300 -13.24 20.90 -6.52
CA ILE A 300 -13.22 22.16 -7.28
C ILE A 300 -11.88 22.37 -7.97
N ALA A 301 -11.91 22.83 -9.23
CA ALA A 301 -10.69 23.18 -9.95
C ALA A 301 -10.27 24.61 -9.61
N VAL A 302 -9.02 24.81 -9.19
CA VAL A 302 -8.46 26.11 -8.82
C VAL A 302 -7.28 26.44 -9.75
N VAL A 303 -7.32 27.62 -10.35
CA VAL A 303 -6.25 28.16 -11.20
C VAL A 303 -5.64 29.36 -10.49
N VAL A 304 -4.33 29.37 -10.37
CA VAL A 304 -3.58 30.41 -9.66
C VAL A 304 -2.44 30.91 -10.55
N PRO A 305 -2.20 32.24 -10.61
CA PRO A 305 -1.11 32.81 -11.39
C PRO A 305 0.24 32.49 -10.73
N PRO A 306 1.37 32.84 -11.40
CA PRO A 306 2.67 32.82 -10.73
C PRO A 306 2.63 33.74 -9.50
N GLY A 307 2.99 33.20 -8.33
CA GLY A 307 3.00 33.94 -7.07
C GLY A 307 4.24 33.64 -6.23
N PRO A 308 4.48 34.42 -5.16
CA PRO A 308 5.42 34.01 -4.14
C PRO A 308 4.91 32.67 -3.58
N GLY A 309 5.74 31.63 -3.65
CA GLY A 309 5.33 30.33 -3.16
C GLY A 309 4.99 30.31 -1.66
N VAL A 310 4.49 29.20 -1.15
CA VAL A 310 4.12 29.03 0.26
C VAL A 310 5.38 28.99 1.14
N GLU A 311 5.49 29.89 2.13
CA GLU A 311 6.65 29.91 3.04
C GLU A 311 6.71 28.69 3.99
N ASN A 312 5.56 28.04 4.23
CA ASN A 312 5.39 26.95 5.18
C ASN A 312 5.33 25.55 4.52
N ASN A 313 4.79 24.54 5.23
CA ASN A 313 4.54 23.22 4.67
C ASN A 313 3.22 23.21 3.86
N LEU A 314 3.14 22.34 2.87
CA LEU A 314 1.91 21.94 2.20
C LEU A 314 1.64 20.46 2.52
N ASN A 315 0.96 20.17 3.63
CA ASN A 315 0.64 18.77 3.96
C ASN A 315 -0.85 18.49 3.98
N ASN A 316 -1.21 17.22 3.79
CA ASN A 316 -2.58 16.71 3.87
C ASN A 316 -3.52 17.45 2.92
N MET A 317 -3.06 17.72 1.69
CA MET A 317 -3.94 18.25 0.65
C MET A 317 -4.73 17.11 0.03
N ASP A 318 -6.04 17.30 -0.04
CA ASP A 318 -7.02 16.31 -0.46
C ASP A 318 -7.95 16.86 -1.54
N SER A 319 -8.32 15.97 -2.47
CA SER A 319 -9.32 16.19 -3.51
C SER A 319 -9.06 17.48 -4.31
N ALA A 320 -7.77 17.82 -4.50
CA ALA A 320 -7.34 19.08 -5.09
C ALA A 320 -7.13 18.99 -6.61
N ASN A 321 -7.92 19.76 -7.36
CA ASN A 321 -7.66 20.02 -8.77
C ASN A 321 -7.00 21.40 -8.90
N LEU A 322 -5.67 21.46 -8.90
CA LEU A 322 -4.91 22.70 -8.81
C LEU A 322 -4.08 22.93 -10.07
N VAL A 323 -4.16 24.13 -10.65
CA VAL A 323 -3.27 24.59 -11.73
C VAL A 323 -2.53 25.84 -11.26
N ILE A 324 -1.21 25.77 -11.15
CA ILE A 324 -0.36 26.93 -10.86
C ILE A 324 0.41 27.28 -12.13
N ASP A 325 0.01 28.41 -12.73
CA ASP A 325 0.55 28.93 -13.97
C ASP A 325 1.90 29.63 -13.77
N GLY A 326 2.84 28.99 -13.06
CA GLY A 326 4.10 29.63 -12.72
C GLY A 326 5.01 28.84 -11.79
N TYR A 327 5.90 29.59 -11.13
CA TYR A 327 6.85 29.06 -10.17
C TYR A 327 6.19 28.80 -8.83
N PHE A 328 6.14 27.54 -8.40
CA PHE A 328 5.60 27.17 -7.09
C PHE A 328 6.74 26.76 -6.15
N ALA A 329 7.09 27.67 -5.24
CA ALA A 329 8.02 27.38 -4.16
C ALA A 329 7.28 26.94 -2.89
N ILE A 330 7.82 25.95 -2.21
CA ILE A 330 7.34 25.54 -0.89
C ILE A 330 8.55 25.55 0.04
N GLY A 331 8.48 26.40 1.07
CA GLY A 331 9.59 26.67 1.98
C GLY A 331 10.03 25.46 2.80
N ASN A 332 9.14 24.46 2.96
CA ASN A 332 9.42 23.27 3.74
C ASN A 332 8.96 21.99 3.01
N ASN A 333 8.08 21.15 3.60
CA ASN A 333 7.71 19.86 3.00
C ASN A 333 6.39 19.90 2.24
N ILE A 334 6.26 18.98 1.28
CA ILE A 334 4.99 18.54 0.70
C ILE A 334 4.73 17.12 1.17
N ASN A 335 3.85 16.90 2.14
CA ASN A 335 3.63 15.56 2.68
C ASN A 335 2.17 15.13 2.66
N ASN A 336 1.92 13.83 2.44
CA ASN A 336 0.59 13.23 2.52
C ASN A 336 -0.41 13.91 1.57
N LEU A 337 -0.04 14.03 0.30
CA LEU A 337 -0.99 14.42 -0.72
C LEU A 337 -1.88 13.20 -0.96
N SER A 338 -3.20 13.30 -0.81
CA SER A 338 -4.09 12.14 -0.94
C SER A 338 -5.44 12.54 -1.52
N GLY A 339 -5.87 11.97 -2.64
CA GLY A 339 -7.25 12.10 -3.10
C GLY A 339 -8.16 11.06 -2.45
N THR A 340 -9.03 11.43 -1.51
CA THR A 340 -9.95 10.48 -0.84
C THR A 340 -11.24 10.23 -1.61
N ILE A 341 -11.72 11.23 -2.38
CA ILE A 341 -12.95 11.13 -3.17
C ILE A 341 -12.65 10.73 -4.62
N SER A 342 -11.59 11.28 -5.19
CA SER A 342 -11.11 11.01 -6.55
C SER A 342 -9.63 11.32 -6.64
N THR A 343 -8.92 10.74 -7.61
CA THR A 343 -7.53 11.09 -7.90
C THR A 343 -7.40 12.60 -8.08
N GLN A 344 -6.56 13.22 -7.25
CA GLN A 344 -6.37 14.67 -7.29
C GLN A 344 -5.36 15.04 -8.38
N THR A 345 -5.50 16.20 -9.02
CA THR A 345 -4.64 16.61 -10.12
C THR A 345 -4.01 17.97 -9.84
N ILE A 346 -2.67 18.01 -9.77
CA ILE A 346 -1.88 19.21 -9.51
C ILE A 346 -1.00 19.46 -10.72
N VAL A 347 -1.16 20.62 -11.36
CA VAL A 347 -0.44 21.00 -12.59
C VAL A 347 0.35 22.25 -12.34
N LEU A 348 1.66 22.18 -12.58
CA LEU A 348 2.60 23.26 -12.29
C LEU A 348 3.48 23.52 -13.51
N ARG A 349 3.94 24.78 -13.69
CA ARG A 349 5.06 25.05 -14.59
C ARG A 349 6.39 24.68 -13.93
N GLU A 350 6.62 25.19 -12.72
CA GLU A 350 7.83 24.91 -11.97
C GLU A 350 7.52 24.52 -10.53
N LEU A 351 8.35 23.64 -9.98
CA LEU A 351 8.24 23.17 -8.60
C LEU A 351 9.59 23.30 -7.90
N TYR A 352 9.56 23.92 -6.72
CA TYR A 352 10.71 24.03 -5.84
C TYR A 352 10.31 23.70 -4.41
N THR A 353 11.01 22.76 -3.79
CA THR A 353 10.98 22.55 -2.34
C THR A 353 12.39 22.37 -1.80
N ASP A 354 12.71 23.10 -0.73
CA ASP A 354 13.97 22.95 -0.01
C ASP A 354 13.91 21.81 1.04
N ASN A 355 12.95 20.90 0.92
CA ASN A 355 12.84 19.73 1.78
C ASN A 355 12.35 18.48 1.03
N ASN A 356 11.38 17.74 1.56
CA ASN A 356 10.86 16.51 0.97
C ASN A 356 9.51 16.72 0.27
N ILE A 357 9.25 15.86 -0.71
CA ILE A 357 7.93 15.48 -1.18
C ILE A 357 7.69 14.03 -0.74
N GLN A 358 6.80 13.78 0.21
CA GLN A 358 6.58 12.42 0.71
C GLN A 358 5.11 12.04 0.72
N ASN A 359 4.86 10.75 0.48
CA ASN A 359 3.54 10.16 0.56
C ASN A 359 2.57 10.87 -0.39
N VAL A 360 2.98 11.02 -1.65
CA VAL A 360 2.08 11.45 -2.71
C VAL A 360 1.26 10.25 -3.11
N ASP A 361 0.01 10.22 -2.67
CA ASP A 361 -0.94 9.11 -2.78
C ASP A 361 -2.15 9.55 -3.60
N ASN A 362 -2.70 8.66 -4.43
CA ASN A 362 -3.81 8.92 -5.35
C ASN A 362 -3.77 10.32 -6.02
N THR A 363 -2.60 10.71 -6.55
CA THR A 363 -2.33 12.07 -7.05
C THR A 363 -1.64 12.07 -8.40
N ASN A 364 -2.20 12.81 -9.37
CA ASN A 364 -1.53 13.20 -10.60
C ASN A 364 -0.79 14.52 -10.39
N LEU A 365 0.53 14.48 -10.27
CA LEU A 365 1.39 15.65 -10.17
C LEU A 365 2.08 15.90 -11.52
N LEU A 366 1.67 16.96 -12.22
CA LEU A 366 2.21 17.36 -13.50
C LEU A 366 3.16 18.56 -13.34
N VAL A 367 4.36 18.46 -13.89
CA VAL A 367 5.32 19.56 -14.01
C VAL A 367 5.64 19.73 -15.49
N LEU A 368 5.07 20.76 -16.09
CA LEU A 368 5.04 20.94 -17.56
C LEU A 368 6.12 21.90 -18.07
N GLY A 369 6.86 22.55 -17.17
CA GLY A 369 7.93 23.48 -17.52
C GLY A 369 7.45 24.78 -18.15
N ASN A 370 8.38 25.59 -18.66
CA ASN A 370 8.06 26.89 -19.27
C ASN A 370 7.76 26.78 -20.77
N ALA A 371 6.80 27.57 -21.27
CA ALA A 371 6.48 27.65 -22.70
C ALA A 371 7.67 28.12 -23.56
N THR A 372 8.42 29.08 -23.04
CA THR A 372 9.56 29.73 -23.71
C THR A 372 10.56 30.19 -22.67
N GLY A 373 11.83 30.31 -23.04
CA GLY A 373 12.87 30.86 -22.17
C GLY A 373 13.73 29.78 -21.53
N ASP A 374 14.16 30.01 -20.28
CA ASP A 374 14.98 29.06 -19.54
C ASP A 374 14.16 27.85 -19.09
N ASN A 375 14.84 26.71 -19.01
CA ASN A 375 14.23 25.49 -18.51
C ASN A 375 13.76 25.68 -17.05
N ALA A 376 12.53 25.24 -16.80
CA ALA A 376 11.89 25.29 -15.50
C ALA A 376 12.60 24.45 -14.44
N ARG A 377 12.36 24.80 -13.18
CA ARG A 377 12.83 24.05 -12.02
C ARG A 377 11.89 22.90 -11.67
N LEU A 378 12.48 21.74 -11.35
CA LEU A 378 11.82 20.62 -10.66
C LEU A 378 12.74 20.18 -9.53
N TYR A 379 12.86 21.03 -8.53
CA TYR A 379 13.85 20.87 -7.49
C TYR A 379 13.24 20.33 -6.20
N VAL A 380 13.75 19.18 -5.78
CA VAL A 380 13.49 18.58 -4.47
C VAL A 380 14.82 18.31 -3.78
N LYS A 381 15.02 18.92 -2.61
CA LYS A 381 16.30 18.80 -1.89
C LYS A 381 16.56 17.38 -1.41
N ASN A 382 15.58 16.79 -0.73
CA ASN A 382 15.73 15.54 0.00
C ASN A 382 15.09 14.35 -0.73
N ASN A 383 13.90 13.92 -0.33
CA ASN A 383 13.23 12.74 -0.91
C ASN A 383 12.00 13.13 -1.72
N PHE A 384 11.68 12.32 -2.73
CA PHE A 384 10.41 12.35 -3.46
C PHE A 384 9.80 10.94 -3.38
N SER A 385 8.62 10.75 -2.78
CA SER A 385 7.91 9.44 -2.84
C SER A 385 6.52 9.52 -3.45
N LEU A 386 6.26 8.61 -4.40
CA LEU A 386 4.94 8.32 -4.97
C LEU A 386 4.42 7.00 -4.40
N LEU A 387 3.16 7.01 -3.96
CA LEU A 387 2.39 5.92 -3.36
C LEU A 387 1.06 5.75 -4.11
N ASN A 388 0.48 4.56 -4.01
CA ASN A 388 -0.80 4.09 -4.60
C ASN A 388 -1.45 5.00 -5.66
N ASN A 389 -1.52 4.52 -6.90
CA ASN A 389 -2.21 5.21 -7.99
C ASN A 389 -1.78 6.68 -8.21
N SER A 390 -0.52 7.01 -7.92
CA SER A 390 0.00 8.36 -8.18
C SER A 390 0.80 8.42 -9.47
N LYS A 391 0.66 9.52 -10.20
CA LYS A 391 1.38 9.75 -11.45
C LYS A 391 2.22 11.02 -11.33
N LEU A 392 3.54 10.91 -11.53
CA LEU A 392 4.38 12.08 -11.78
C LEU A 392 4.54 12.25 -13.29
N CYS A 393 4.06 13.37 -13.79
CA CYS A 393 4.00 13.66 -15.21
C CYS A 393 4.92 14.83 -15.55
N ILE A 394 5.90 14.60 -16.43
CA ILE A 394 6.96 15.58 -16.69
C ILE A 394 7.17 15.83 -18.19
N ASP A 395 7.14 17.10 -18.60
CA ASP A 395 7.67 17.51 -19.91
C ASP A 395 9.18 17.75 -19.78
N ILE A 396 9.97 16.72 -20.12
CA ILE A 396 11.42 16.76 -19.93
C ILE A 396 12.13 17.67 -20.94
N ASP A 397 11.43 18.17 -21.97
CA ASP A 397 12.01 19.16 -22.88
C ASP A 397 12.13 20.54 -22.24
N ARG A 398 11.28 20.81 -21.24
CA ARG A 398 11.11 22.14 -20.65
C ARG A 398 11.64 22.25 -19.23
N ILE A 399 12.16 21.16 -18.66
CA ILE A 399 12.71 21.10 -17.30
C ILE A 399 14.25 21.05 -17.35
N SER A 400 14.91 21.61 -16.34
CA SER A 400 16.38 21.59 -16.26
C SER A 400 16.90 20.14 -16.18
N LYS A 401 17.88 19.80 -17.04
CA LYS A 401 18.49 18.47 -17.03
C LYS A 401 19.13 18.13 -15.68
N SER A 402 19.72 19.12 -14.98
CA SER A 402 20.30 18.89 -13.65
C SER A 402 19.25 18.48 -12.62
N ASP A 403 18.04 19.03 -12.72
CA ASP A 403 16.96 18.76 -11.79
C ASP A 403 16.34 17.39 -12.07
N LEU A 404 16.19 17.03 -13.36
CA LEU A 404 15.80 15.68 -13.77
C LEU A 404 16.81 14.62 -13.30
N ASP A 405 18.10 14.88 -13.45
CA ASP A 405 19.16 13.96 -13.00
C ASP A 405 19.17 13.78 -11.48
N GLU A 406 18.87 14.84 -10.70
CA GLU A 406 18.75 14.73 -9.25
C GLU A 406 17.46 14.02 -8.82
N LEU A 407 16.33 14.30 -9.49
CA LEU A 407 15.07 13.61 -9.26
C LEU A 407 15.20 12.11 -9.47
N ALA A 408 15.83 11.69 -10.59
CA ALA A 408 16.05 10.29 -10.93
C ALA A 408 16.82 9.50 -9.85
N LYS A 409 17.63 10.17 -9.03
CA LYS A 409 18.40 9.56 -7.93
C LYS A 409 17.63 9.47 -6.61
N LYS A 410 16.59 10.29 -6.44
CA LYS A 410 15.90 10.53 -5.15
C LYS A 410 14.48 10.00 -5.12
N ILE A 411 13.86 9.79 -6.29
CA ILE A 411 12.48 9.35 -6.37
C ILE A 411 12.32 7.89 -5.96
N THR A 412 11.40 7.66 -5.04
CA THR A 412 10.91 6.36 -4.61
C THR A 412 9.50 6.20 -5.15
N ILE A 413 9.22 5.06 -5.78
CA ILE A 413 7.94 4.76 -6.40
C ILE A 413 7.51 3.43 -5.80
N GLN A 414 6.30 3.37 -5.30
CA GLN A 414 5.72 2.18 -4.68
C GLN A 414 4.36 1.91 -5.29
N ASN A 415 3.96 0.64 -5.29
CA ASN A 415 2.64 0.19 -5.72
C ASN A 415 2.32 0.68 -7.15
N SER A 416 1.05 0.89 -7.47
CA SER A 416 0.55 1.25 -8.81
C SER A 416 0.88 2.67 -9.28
N SER A 417 1.96 3.26 -8.80
CA SER A 417 2.38 4.61 -9.18
C SER A 417 3.34 4.62 -10.37
N TYR A 418 3.29 5.67 -11.18
CA TYR A 418 4.07 5.80 -12.41
C TYR A 418 4.72 7.16 -12.58
N ILE A 419 5.79 7.18 -13.37
CA ILE A 419 6.30 8.40 -14.00
C ILE A 419 5.92 8.34 -15.46
N ILE A 420 5.24 9.37 -15.95
CA ILE A 420 4.93 9.53 -17.36
C ILE A 420 5.71 10.74 -17.85
N TYR A 421 6.40 10.62 -18.98
CA TYR A 421 7.12 11.76 -19.53
C TYR A 421 6.84 12.00 -21.00
N TYR A 422 6.95 13.26 -21.39
CA TYR A 422 6.90 13.69 -22.78
C TYR A 422 8.23 14.27 -23.22
N THR A 423 8.62 13.94 -24.45
CA THR A 423 9.65 14.64 -25.20
C THR A 423 9.32 14.63 -26.69
N SER A 424 9.61 15.74 -27.35
CA SER A 424 9.59 15.90 -28.80
C SER A 424 10.80 15.25 -29.50
N ASP A 425 11.82 14.82 -28.75
CA ASP A 425 13.03 14.16 -29.27
C ASP A 425 13.31 12.82 -28.58
N PRO A 426 12.42 11.81 -28.75
CA PRO A 426 12.55 10.51 -28.08
C PRO A 426 13.79 9.72 -28.54
N ALA A 427 14.43 10.12 -29.65
CA ALA A 427 15.66 9.49 -30.12
C ALA A 427 16.89 9.86 -29.29
N ASN A 428 16.89 11.04 -28.66
CA ASN A 428 18.05 11.56 -27.93
C ASN A 428 17.76 11.90 -26.46
N LYS A 429 16.49 11.92 -26.04
CA LYS A 429 16.08 12.23 -24.68
C LYS A 429 15.22 11.11 -24.11
N SER A 430 15.61 10.66 -22.92
CA SER A 430 14.85 9.75 -22.08
C SER A 430 14.93 10.21 -20.62
N PHE A 431 13.94 9.82 -19.84
CA PHE A 431 14.00 9.87 -18.39
C PHE A 431 14.23 8.46 -17.86
N GLU A 432 15.29 8.28 -17.07
CA GLU A 432 15.72 6.97 -16.57
C GLU A 432 15.97 7.07 -15.08
N LEU A 433 15.51 6.08 -14.32
CA LEU A 433 15.74 6.01 -12.89
C LEU A 433 17.18 5.61 -12.61
N MET A 434 17.72 6.12 -11.51
CA MET A 434 19.11 5.88 -11.12
C MET A 434 19.17 5.14 -9.79
N LYS A 435 20.06 4.15 -9.71
CA LYS A 435 20.39 3.45 -8.46
C LYS A 435 21.83 3.73 -8.05
N LYS A 436 22.08 3.62 -6.75
CA LYS A 436 23.41 3.79 -6.18
C LYS A 436 24.20 2.48 -6.28
N GLU A 437 25.32 2.51 -6.99
CA GLU A 437 26.29 1.41 -7.05
C GLU A 437 27.64 1.89 -6.48
N GLY A 438 27.90 1.51 -5.23
CA GLY A 438 29.03 2.02 -4.45
C GLY A 438 28.92 3.53 -4.22
N ASN A 439 29.83 4.30 -4.80
CA ASN A 439 29.87 5.78 -4.71
C ASN A 439 29.28 6.48 -5.94
N ASN A 440 28.85 5.73 -6.95
CA ASN A 440 28.33 6.28 -8.20
C ASN A 440 26.83 5.98 -8.34
N TYR A 441 26.18 6.73 -9.23
CA TYR A 441 24.83 6.43 -9.69
C TYR A 441 24.89 5.86 -11.10
N VAL A 442 24.16 4.79 -11.34
CA VAL A 442 24.00 4.15 -12.64
C VAL A 442 22.52 3.99 -12.96
N VAL A 443 22.19 3.81 -14.23
CA VAL A 443 20.81 3.58 -14.68
C VAL A 443 20.29 2.29 -14.06
N ASP A 444 19.09 2.36 -13.49
CA ASP A 444 18.32 1.22 -13.01
C ASP A 444 17.30 0.85 -14.07
N THR A 445 17.72 0.02 -15.03
CA THR A 445 16.86 -0.38 -16.16
C THR A 445 15.61 -1.12 -15.68
N VAL A 446 15.74 -1.98 -14.66
CA VAL A 446 14.61 -2.76 -14.12
C VAL A 446 13.56 -1.82 -13.53
N ARG A 447 13.95 -0.88 -12.67
CA ARG A 447 12.99 0.10 -12.13
C ARG A 447 12.46 1.04 -13.21
N THR A 448 13.29 1.41 -14.18
CA THR A 448 12.86 2.31 -15.27
C THR A 448 11.77 1.64 -16.11
N ASP A 449 11.97 0.38 -16.52
CA ASP A 449 11.01 -0.38 -17.34
C ASP A 449 9.70 -0.67 -16.59
N LEU A 450 9.76 -0.79 -15.26
CA LEU A 450 8.58 -0.98 -14.41
C LEU A 450 7.74 0.29 -14.28
N TYR A 451 8.38 1.43 -13.99
CA TYR A 451 7.67 2.61 -13.48
C TYR A 451 7.64 3.80 -14.43
N VAL A 452 8.51 3.85 -15.45
CA VAL A 452 8.65 5.03 -16.31
C VAL A 452 8.10 4.75 -17.69
N GLN A 453 7.15 5.59 -18.13
CA GLN A 453 6.50 5.43 -19.43
C GLN A 453 6.63 6.71 -20.28
N PRO A 454 7.21 6.63 -21.49
CA PRO A 454 7.16 7.73 -22.44
C PRO A 454 5.77 7.87 -23.06
N ARG A 455 5.47 9.08 -23.55
CA ARG A 455 4.31 9.36 -24.42
C ARG A 455 4.76 10.02 -25.72
N ASP A 456 4.18 9.54 -26.80
CA ASP A 456 4.53 9.85 -28.18
C ASP A 456 3.95 11.18 -28.68
N THR A 457 2.77 11.54 -28.16
CA THR A 457 2.10 12.81 -28.46
C THR A 457 1.82 13.57 -27.17
N TYR A 458 1.83 14.90 -27.28
CA TYR A 458 1.56 15.78 -26.14
C TYR A 458 0.11 15.64 -25.63
N ALA A 459 -0.84 15.35 -26.53
CA ALA A 459 -2.22 15.13 -26.15
C ALA A 459 -2.40 13.83 -25.34
N ASN A 460 -1.79 12.72 -25.78
CA ASN A 460 -1.77 11.46 -25.02
C ASN A 460 -1.07 11.65 -23.66
N PHE A 461 0.02 12.43 -23.63
CA PHE A 461 0.70 12.75 -22.39
C PHE A 461 -0.24 13.43 -21.39
N LEU A 462 -0.90 14.52 -21.78
CA LEU A 462 -1.81 15.25 -20.89
C LEU A 462 -3.00 14.39 -20.43
N SER A 463 -3.62 13.64 -21.35
CA SER A 463 -4.78 12.82 -21.02
C SER A 463 -4.43 11.65 -20.08
N THR A 464 -3.34 10.91 -20.33
CA THR A 464 -2.86 9.86 -19.41
C THR A 464 -2.58 10.43 -18.01
N CYS A 465 -2.12 11.68 -17.94
CA CYS A 465 -1.84 12.40 -16.71
C CYS A 465 -3.09 12.99 -16.02
N GLY A 466 -4.30 12.66 -16.49
CA GLY A 466 -5.56 13.09 -15.86
C GLY A 466 -6.06 14.48 -16.30
N VAL A 467 -5.39 15.13 -17.26
CA VAL A 467 -5.87 16.39 -17.82
C VAL A 467 -6.86 16.09 -18.94
N SER A 468 -8.15 16.35 -18.67
CA SER A 468 -9.20 16.28 -19.69
C SER A 468 -9.86 17.63 -19.89
N LEU A 469 -10.14 17.97 -21.15
CA LEU A 469 -11.13 18.99 -21.50
C LEU A 469 -12.24 18.27 -22.24
N THR A 470 -13.44 18.23 -21.63
CA THR A 470 -14.61 17.45 -22.08
C THR A 470 -15.00 17.66 -23.54
N ASP A 471 -14.68 18.82 -24.13
CA ASP A 471 -14.98 19.12 -25.53
C ASP A 471 -13.91 18.65 -26.53
N THR A 472 -12.73 18.25 -26.05
CA THR A 472 -11.56 17.96 -26.90
C THR A 472 -11.32 16.47 -27.16
N ILE A 473 -11.97 15.58 -26.42
CA ILE A 473 -11.73 14.12 -26.49
C ILE A 473 -12.92 13.43 -27.15
N GLU A 474 -12.64 12.55 -28.12
CA GLU A 474 -13.64 11.75 -28.85
C GLU A 474 -13.78 10.34 -28.27
N GLU A 475 -12.66 9.68 -27.98
CA GLU A 475 -12.61 8.31 -27.47
C GLU A 475 -11.36 8.09 -26.59
N LEU A 476 -11.51 7.26 -25.56
CA LEU A 476 -10.44 6.86 -24.64
C LEU A 476 -10.36 5.34 -24.60
N THR A 477 -9.15 4.83 -24.52
CA THR A 477 -8.89 3.43 -24.20
C THR A 477 -8.27 3.36 -22.81
N ASP A 478 -8.95 2.63 -21.93
CA ASP A 478 -8.65 2.57 -20.51
C ASP A 478 -8.17 1.18 -20.12
N LEU A 479 -7.24 1.11 -19.16
CA LEU A 479 -6.64 -0.13 -18.70
C LEU A 479 -6.59 -0.14 -17.16
N PRO A 480 -7.18 -1.15 -16.51
CA PRO A 480 -7.07 -1.34 -15.07
C PRO A 480 -5.60 -1.40 -14.60
N ILE A 481 -5.28 -0.71 -13.51
CA ILE A 481 -3.93 -0.75 -12.94
C ILE A 481 -3.79 -1.92 -11.93
N PRO A 482 -2.56 -2.36 -11.60
CA PRO A 482 -2.37 -3.38 -10.56
C PRO A 482 -2.94 -2.92 -9.21
N ASN A 483 -3.67 -3.80 -8.54
CA ASN A 483 -4.22 -3.56 -7.21
C ASN A 483 -3.13 -3.68 -6.14
N THR A 484 -3.23 -2.89 -5.06
CA THR A 484 -2.45 -3.11 -3.84
C THR A 484 -3.09 -4.24 -3.04
N LEU A 485 -2.34 -5.31 -2.82
CA LEU A 485 -2.79 -6.44 -2.01
C LEU A 485 -2.41 -6.20 -0.55
N ASP A 486 -3.36 -6.39 0.36
CA ASP A 486 -3.10 -6.42 1.80
C ASP A 486 -3.19 -7.87 2.29
N PRO A 487 -2.22 -8.34 3.10
CA PRO A 487 -2.20 -9.71 3.59
C PRO A 487 -3.32 -9.92 4.63
N ASP A 488 -4.35 -10.67 4.25
CA ASP A 488 -5.42 -11.11 5.14
C ASP A 488 -5.13 -12.53 5.65
N PHE A 489 -4.63 -12.60 6.89
CA PHE A 489 -4.12 -13.82 7.53
C PHE A 489 -4.86 -14.10 8.86
N GLU A 490 -5.61 -15.20 8.90
CA GLU A 490 -6.28 -15.68 10.12
C GLU A 490 -5.54 -16.91 10.69
N LEU A 491 -5.19 -16.86 11.99
CA LEU A 491 -4.56 -17.96 12.73
C LEU A 491 -5.52 -18.56 13.75
N ASP A 492 -5.74 -19.87 13.67
CA ASP A 492 -6.42 -20.66 14.71
C ASP A 492 -5.49 -21.78 15.20
N VAL A 493 -5.53 -22.09 16.50
CA VAL A 493 -4.68 -23.10 17.15
C VAL A 493 -5.55 -24.08 17.89
N ASP A 494 -5.56 -25.33 17.41
CA ASP A 494 -6.28 -26.43 18.04
C ASP A 494 -5.37 -27.17 19.02
N TYR A 495 -5.76 -27.07 20.30
CA TYR A 495 -5.17 -27.81 21.39
C TYR A 495 -5.83 -29.18 21.46
N ASN A 496 -5.32 -30.13 20.68
CA ASN A 496 -5.74 -31.52 20.79
C ASN A 496 -5.48 -32.02 22.24
N PRO A 497 -6.52 -32.33 23.05
CA PRO A 497 -6.36 -32.68 24.47
C PRO A 497 -5.70 -34.06 24.71
#